data_AF-A0A1B6IYE5-F1
#
_entry.id   AF-A0A1B6IYE5-F1
#
_cell.length_a   1.000
_cell.length_b   1.000
_cell.length_c   1.000
_cell.angle_alpha   90.00
_cell.angle_beta   90.00
_cell.angle_gamma   90.00
#
_symmetry.space_group_name_H-M   'P 1'
#
loop_
_entity.id
_entity.type
_entity.pdbx_description
1 polymer ?
#
loop_
_entity_poly.entity_id
_entity_poly.type
_entity_poly.pdbx_seq_one_letter_code
_entity_poly.pdbx_strand_id
1 'polypeptide(L)'
;FNNRLKVLGSRHHCLIKRFYSSDSSISSETYCADLVRKYDYENFLCCLLLSNAVRSTAFAVRGFNVEVAKVEDQVSESRLAQMRLQFWIETLDKLYKENVPQHPVAQELYKAIQRHKLQKHHLRSLVSARVGRLSSVTFPNLEALEQYAESSVSPIFYLLLQAVGVQNVHADHAASHLGKAQGIA
;
A
#
# COMPACT_ATOMS: atom_id res chain seq x y z
N PHE A 1 60.74 -18.04 -39.99
CA PHE A 1 60.20 -18.21 -41.36
C PHE A 1 58.69 -18.41 -41.28
N ASN A 2 57.96 -17.37 -41.73
CA ASN A 2 56.66 -17.34 -42.40
C ASN A 2 55.51 -18.32 -42.08
N ASN A 3 54.34 -17.68 -41.92
CA ASN A 3 52.98 -18.01 -42.38
C ASN A 3 52.19 -19.16 -41.73
N ARG A 4 51.15 -18.87 -40.95
CA ARG A 4 49.75 -18.49 -41.33
C ARG A 4 49.01 -19.57 -42.10
N LEU A 5 48.01 -20.17 -41.43
CA LEU A 5 46.69 -20.44 -41.99
C LEU A 5 45.61 -20.22 -40.90
N LYS A 6 44.59 -19.46 -41.29
CA LYS A 6 43.29 -19.15 -40.65
C LYS A 6 42.45 -20.47 -40.57
N VAL A 7 41.38 -20.71 -39.78
CA VAL A 7 40.32 -19.84 -39.25
C VAL A 7 39.37 -20.64 -38.30
N LEU A 8 38.65 -19.89 -37.45
CA LEU A 8 37.33 -20.14 -36.78
C LEU A 8 37.19 -21.10 -35.57
N GLY A 9 36.73 -20.52 -34.45
CA GLY A 9 36.02 -21.25 -33.41
C GLY A 9 36.12 -20.69 -31.98
N SER A 10 35.82 -19.40 -31.74
CA SER A 10 35.70 -18.87 -30.37
C SER A 10 34.62 -19.60 -29.58
N ARG A 11 35.03 -20.37 -28.56
CA ARG A 11 34.16 -20.76 -27.44
C ARG A 11 34.65 -20.06 -26.18
N HIS A 12 34.19 -18.82 -25.98
CA HIS A 12 34.12 -18.26 -24.64
C HIS A 12 33.05 -19.04 -23.87
N HIS A 13 33.46 -20.09 -23.16
CA HIS A 13 32.64 -20.64 -22.09
C HIS A 13 32.60 -19.59 -20.97
N CYS A 14 31.58 -18.73 -21.04
CA CYS A 14 31.15 -17.91 -19.93
C CYS A 14 30.78 -18.86 -18.79
N LEU A 15 31.66 -18.95 -17.80
CA LEU A 15 31.36 -19.57 -16.51
C LEU A 15 30.33 -18.70 -15.81
N ILE A 16 29.05 -18.90 -16.13
CA ILE A 16 27.94 -18.42 -15.31
C ILE A 16 27.97 -19.27 -14.05
N LYS A 17 28.81 -18.87 -13.09
CA LYS A 17 28.59 -19.21 -11.69
C LYS A 17 27.25 -18.60 -11.32
N ARG A 18 26.21 -19.44 -11.29
CA ARG A 18 24.97 -19.18 -10.55
C ARG A 18 25.37 -18.82 -9.12
N PHE A 19 25.41 -17.53 -8.82
CA PHE A 19 25.30 -17.05 -7.45
C PHE A 19 23.87 -17.32 -6.99
N TYR A 20 23.59 -18.55 -6.57
CA TYR A 20 22.54 -18.79 -5.60
C TYR A 20 23.13 -18.37 -4.26
N SER A 21 22.96 -17.09 -3.94
CA SER A 21 23.26 -16.58 -2.60
C SER A 21 21.95 -16.53 -1.82
N SER A 22 21.93 -17.33 -0.74
CA SER A 22 21.22 -17.13 0.54
C SER A 22 19.82 -16.53 0.51
N ASP A 23 18.83 -17.34 0.91
CA ASP A 23 17.48 -17.00 1.39
C ASP A 23 17.30 -15.50 1.75
N SER A 24 16.94 -14.67 0.76
CA SER A 24 16.73 -13.24 0.96
C SER A 24 15.30 -13.04 1.40
N SER A 25 15.06 -12.82 2.69
CA SER A 25 13.76 -12.37 3.17
C SER A 25 13.32 -11.15 2.36
N ILE A 26 12.13 -11.22 1.76
CA ILE A 26 11.57 -10.11 0.97
C ILE A 26 11.49 -8.89 1.87
N SER A 27 12.07 -7.75 1.45
CA SER A 27 12.02 -6.52 2.24
C SER A 27 10.58 -6.04 2.38
N SER A 28 10.27 -5.39 3.51
CA SER A 28 8.91 -4.91 3.77
C SER A 28 8.43 -3.92 2.70
N GLU A 29 9.33 -3.10 2.14
CA GLU A 29 9.07 -2.22 0.99
C GLU A 29 8.65 -3.01 -0.26
N THR A 30 9.41 -4.06 -0.61
CA THR A 30 9.11 -4.91 -1.77
C THR A 30 7.78 -5.64 -1.56
N TYR A 31 7.53 -6.14 -0.34
CA TYR A 31 6.25 -6.76 0.02
C TYR A 31 5.07 -5.83 -0.21
N CYS A 32 5.16 -4.56 0.24
CA CYS A 32 4.10 -3.58 0.01
C CYS A 32 3.90 -3.31 -1.50
N ALA A 33 4.98 -3.14 -2.26
CA ALA A 33 4.88 -2.92 -3.70
C ALA A 33 4.25 -4.12 -4.45
N ASP A 34 4.63 -5.34 -4.08
CA ASP A 34 4.09 -6.58 -4.66
C ASP A 34 2.61 -6.77 -4.30
N LEU A 35 2.24 -6.46 -3.06
CA LEU A 35 0.86 -6.50 -2.59
C LEU A 35 -0.02 -5.54 -3.40
N VAL A 36 0.40 -4.29 -3.57
CA VAL A 36 -0.32 -3.29 -4.37
C VAL A 36 -0.34 -3.70 -5.84
N ARG A 37 0.77 -4.21 -6.41
CA ARG A 37 0.78 -4.71 -7.79
C ARG A 37 -0.25 -5.81 -8.03
N LYS A 38 -0.44 -6.70 -7.05
CA LYS A 38 -1.33 -7.85 -7.18
C LYS A 38 -2.81 -7.50 -7.02
N TYR A 39 -3.14 -6.57 -6.13
CA TYR A 39 -4.53 -6.30 -5.72
C TYR A 39 -5.03 -4.89 -6.07
N ASP A 40 -4.16 -3.98 -6.50
CA ASP A 40 -4.47 -2.57 -6.83
C ASP A 40 -3.57 -2.09 -7.99
N TYR A 41 -3.65 -2.78 -9.13
CA TYR A 41 -2.70 -2.64 -10.24
C TYR A 41 -2.69 -1.25 -10.89
N GLU A 42 -3.86 -0.62 -11.06
CA GLU A 42 -3.93 0.72 -11.64
C GLU A 42 -3.20 1.74 -10.78
N ASN A 43 -3.45 1.71 -9.47
CA ASN A 43 -2.75 2.61 -8.56
C ASN A 43 -1.29 2.20 -8.33
N PHE A 44 -0.93 0.92 -8.50
CA PHE A 44 0.47 0.50 -8.56
C PHE A 44 1.20 1.27 -9.66
N LEU A 45 0.63 1.36 -10.87
CA LEU A 45 1.20 2.12 -11.98
C LEU A 45 1.31 3.61 -11.64
N CYS A 46 0.26 4.20 -11.04
CA CYS A 46 0.27 5.60 -10.61
C CYS A 46 1.39 5.88 -9.58
N CYS A 47 1.61 4.97 -8.63
CA CYS A 47 2.67 5.10 -7.63
C CYS A 47 4.07 5.13 -8.25
N LEU A 48 4.29 4.51 -9.41
CA LEU A 48 5.60 4.53 -10.10
C LEU A 48 5.98 5.93 -10.59
N LEU A 49 5.01 6.81 -10.81
CA LEU A 49 5.22 8.20 -11.24
C LEU A 49 5.68 9.11 -10.09
N LEU A 50 5.59 8.63 -8.84
CA LEU A 50 6.02 9.39 -7.66
C LEU A 50 7.55 9.33 -7.50
N SER A 51 8.10 10.40 -6.93
CA SER A 51 9.52 10.46 -6.58
C SER A 51 9.90 9.35 -5.60
N ASN A 52 11.17 8.94 -5.60
CA ASN A 52 11.66 7.86 -4.73
C ASN A 52 11.32 8.10 -3.24
N ALA A 53 11.35 9.37 -2.78
CA ALA A 53 11.08 9.73 -1.40
C ALA A 53 9.64 9.44 -0.96
N VAL A 54 8.66 9.66 -1.86
CA VAL A 54 7.21 9.54 -1.59
C VAL A 54 6.69 8.16 -2.01
N ARG A 55 7.29 7.53 -3.02
CA ARG A 55 6.82 6.26 -3.59
C ARG A 55 6.76 5.13 -2.56
N SER A 56 7.75 5.02 -1.67
CA SER A 56 7.72 4.00 -0.59
C SER A 56 6.53 4.22 0.35
N THR A 57 6.22 5.47 0.68
CA THR A 57 5.06 5.84 1.50
C THR A 57 3.75 5.54 0.79
N ALA A 58 3.67 5.81 -0.51
CA ALA A 58 2.49 5.47 -1.29
C ALA A 58 2.20 3.96 -1.31
N PHE A 59 3.24 3.13 -1.49
CA PHE A 59 3.08 1.67 -1.40
C PHE A 59 2.74 1.20 0.01
N ALA A 60 3.30 1.81 1.06
CA ALA A 60 2.96 1.46 2.45
C ALA A 60 1.48 1.75 2.76
N VAL A 61 0.99 2.94 2.41
CA VAL A 61 -0.40 3.36 2.64
C VAL A 61 -1.37 2.52 1.81
N ARG A 62 -1.08 2.29 0.53
CA ARG A 62 -1.94 1.47 -0.34
C ARG A 62 -1.88 -0.01 0.04
N GLY A 63 -0.72 -0.52 0.42
CA GLY A 63 -0.57 -1.89 0.91
C GLY A 63 -1.39 -2.12 2.18
N PHE A 64 -1.38 -1.14 3.09
CA PHE A 64 -2.29 -1.14 4.25
C PHE A 64 -3.76 -1.14 3.82
N ASN A 65 -4.17 -0.28 2.89
CA ASN A 65 -5.54 -0.28 2.38
C ASN A 65 -5.92 -1.64 1.77
N VAL A 66 -5.02 -2.29 1.03
CA VAL A 66 -5.25 -3.64 0.47
C VAL A 66 -5.47 -4.67 1.57
N GLU A 67 -4.64 -4.70 2.61
CA GLU A 67 -4.81 -5.65 3.74
C GLU A 67 -6.17 -5.46 4.42
N VAL A 68 -6.59 -4.21 4.65
CA VAL A 68 -7.86 -3.91 5.31
C VAL A 68 -9.05 -4.21 4.39
N ALA A 69 -8.96 -3.90 3.09
CA ALA A 69 -10.03 -4.13 2.12
C ALA A 69 -10.34 -5.61 1.92
N LYS A 70 -9.30 -6.45 1.85
CA LYS A 70 -9.43 -7.89 1.62
C LYS A 70 -10.04 -8.66 2.78
N VAL A 71 -10.19 -8.06 3.96
CA VAL A 71 -10.73 -8.77 5.12
C VAL A 71 -12.12 -9.32 4.83
N GLU A 72 -12.95 -8.57 4.11
CA GLU A 72 -14.32 -8.99 3.80
C GLU A 72 -14.38 -10.11 2.75
N ASP A 73 -13.43 -10.16 1.81
CA ASP A 73 -13.37 -11.24 0.81
C ASP A 73 -12.80 -12.55 1.38
N GLN A 74 -11.99 -12.46 2.44
CA GLN A 74 -11.27 -13.60 3.01
C GLN A 74 -12.04 -14.34 4.09
N VAL A 75 -13.12 -13.76 4.60
CA VAL A 75 -13.75 -14.24 5.83
C VAL A 75 -15.26 -14.27 5.68
N SER A 76 -15.84 -15.47 5.76
CA SER A 76 -17.29 -15.67 5.70
C SER A 76 -18.02 -15.32 7.01
N GLU A 77 -17.33 -15.40 8.15
CA GLU A 77 -17.90 -15.11 9.46
C GLU A 77 -17.64 -13.65 9.89
N SER A 78 -18.71 -12.88 10.09
CA SER A 78 -18.65 -11.47 10.51
C SER A 78 -17.76 -11.23 11.74
N ARG A 79 -17.79 -12.13 12.73
CA ARG A 79 -16.96 -12.05 13.94
C ARG A 79 -15.46 -12.11 13.63
N LEU A 80 -15.05 -13.00 12.74
CA LEU A 80 -13.65 -13.16 12.35
C LEU A 80 -13.17 -11.93 11.56
N ALA A 81 -14.03 -11.37 10.69
CA ALA A 81 -13.74 -10.13 9.97
C ALA A 81 -13.54 -8.96 10.95
N GLN A 82 -14.43 -8.85 11.94
CA GLN A 82 -14.32 -7.84 13.01
C GLN A 82 -13.01 -7.96 13.79
N MET A 83 -12.61 -9.19 14.18
CA MET A 83 -11.34 -9.42 14.87
C MET A 83 -10.12 -8.99 14.04
N ARG A 84 -10.12 -9.26 12.73
CA ARG A 84 -9.04 -8.85 11.83
C ARG A 84 -8.96 -7.33 11.64
N LEU A 85 -10.09 -6.65 11.52
CA LEU A 85 -10.11 -5.19 11.45
C LEU A 85 -9.69 -4.57 12.80
N GLN A 86 -10.11 -5.16 13.92
CA GLN A 86 -9.70 -4.73 15.25
C GLN A 86 -8.19 -4.87 15.47
N PHE A 87 -7.57 -5.95 14.96
CA PHE A 87 -6.12 -6.08 14.94
C PHE A 87 -5.43 -4.89 14.24
N TRP A 88 -6.00 -4.39 13.13
CA TRP A 88 -5.44 -3.22 12.43
C TRP A 88 -5.63 -1.92 13.23
N ILE A 89 -6.76 -1.73 13.91
CA ILE A 89 -6.96 -0.59 14.83
C ILE A 89 -5.89 -0.59 15.91
N GLU A 90 -5.67 -1.73 16.56
CA GLU A 90 -4.65 -1.88 17.61
C GLU A 90 -3.23 -1.73 17.05
N THR A 91 -2.97 -2.23 15.85
CA THR A 91 -1.69 -2.06 15.17
C THR A 91 -1.41 -0.58 14.96
N LEU A 92 -2.37 0.20 14.45
CA LEU A 92 -2.22 1.66 14.34
C LEU A 92 -1.96 2.30 15.71
N ASP A 93 -2.66 1.89 16.77
CA ASP A 93 -2.39 2.41 18.11
C ASP A 93 -0.96 2.13 18.59
N LYS A 94 -0.42 0.96 18.27
CA LYS A 94 0.96 0.56 18.59
C LYS A 94 2.00 1.32 17.75
N LEU A 95 1.76 1.51 16.44
CA LEU A 95 2.66 2.25 15.55
C LEU A 95 2.92 3.68 16.04
N TYR A 96 1.89 4.37 16.50
CA TYR A 96 2.01 5.74 17.02
C TYR A 96 2.54 5.81 18.46
N LYS A 97 2.74 4.67 19.13
CA LYS A 97 3.42 4.53 20.41
C LYS A 97 4.83 3.93 20.24
N GLU A 98 5.35 3.92 19.01
CA GLU A 98 6.68 3.39 18.66
C GLU A 98 6.87 1.89 19.00
N ASN A 99 5.77 1.15 19.10
CA ASN A 99 5.78 -0.30 19.28
C ASN A 99 5.39 -0.96 17.94
N VAL A 100 6.36 -1.38 17.15
CA VAL A 100 6.12 -1.83 15.77
C VAL A 100 5.97 -3.36 15.72
N PRO A 101 4.78 -3.90 15.35
CA PRO A 101 4.62 -5.34 15.19
C PRO A 101 5.48 -5.92 14.04
N GLN A 102 5.81 -7.21 14.12
CA GLN A 102 6.46 -7.93 13.02
C GLN A 102 5.46 -8.26 11.90
N HIS A 103 5.02 -7.23 11.19
CA HIS A 103 4.22 -7.35 9.97
C HIS A 103 4.83 -6.44 8.91
N PRO A 104 5.14 -6.92 7.69
CA PRO A 104 5.82 -6.11 6.67
C PRO A 104 5.14 -4.77 6.41
N VAL A 105 3.82 -4.77 6.21
CA VAL A 105 3.04 -3.54 6.03
C VAL A 105 3.11 -2.61 7.24
N ALA A 106 3.05 -3.14 8.47
CA ALA A 106 3.13 -2.31 9.67
C ALA A 106 4.51 -1.65 9.82
N GLN A 107 5.58 -2.35 9.46
CA GLN A 107 6.95 -1.82 9.46
C GLN A 107 7.15 -0.71 8.44
N GLU A 108 6.68 -0.89 7.20
CA GLU A 108 6.75 0.18 6.20
C GLU A 108 5.84 1.36 6.53
N LEU A 109 4.66 1.09 7.05
CA LEU A 109 3.75 2.14 7.48
C LEU A 109 4.37 2.96 8.62
N TYR A 110 5.07 2.32 9.57
CA TYR A 110 5.82 3.04 10.61
C TYR A 110 6.90 3.95 10.03
N LYS A 111 7.70 3.48 9.07
CA LYS A 111 8.70 4.32 8.38
C LYS A 111 8.04 5.52 7.71
N ALA A 112 6.90 5.31 7.06
CA ALA A 112 6.14 6.37 6.41
C ALA A 112 5.59 7.40 7.43
N ILE A 113 5.03 6.94 8.55
CA ILE A 113 4.56 7.80 9.65
C ILE A 113 5.70 8.66 10.18
N GLN A 114 6.87 8.06 10.43
CA GLN A 114 8.01 8.78 10.99
C GLN A 114 8.58 9.83 10.03
N ARG A 115 8.65 9.49 8.73
CA ARG A 115 9.20 10.35 7.68
C ARG A 115 8.29 11.53 7.34
N HIS A 116 6.98 11.29 7.21
CA HIS A 116 6.05 12.29 6.68
C HIS A 116 5.04 12.81 7.71
N LYS A 117 5.14 12.36 8.96
CA LYS A 117 4.21 12.73 10.05
C LYS A 117 2.75 12.52 9.66
N LEU A 118 2.51 11.37 9.00
CA LEU A 118 1.17 10.97 8.55
C LEU A 118 0.18 11.05 9.71
N GLN A 119 -1.01 11.57 9.44
CA GLN A 119 -2.01 11.73 10.48
C GLN A 119 -2.76 10.42 10.74
N LYS A 120 -2.78 10.02 12.03
CA LYS A 120 -3.41 8.77 12.49
C LYS A 120 -4.87 8.64 12.08
N HIS A 121 -5.60 9.75 12.12
CA HIS A 121 -7.04 9.74 11.90
C HIS A 121 -7.41 9.29 10.47
N HIS A 122 -6.62 9.64 9.46
CA HIS A 122 -6.84 9.16 8.08
C HIS A 122 -6.65 7.65 7.96
N LEU A 123 -5.57 7.10 8.53
CA LEU A 123 -5.33 5.65 8.55
C LEU A 123 -6.43 4.91 9.32
N ARG A 124 -6.87 5.47 10.45
CA ARG A 124 -7.95 4.89 11.26
C ARG A 124 -9.28 4.90 10.51
N SER A 125 -9.57 5.96 9.76
CA SER A 125 -10.80 6.08 8.95
C SER A 125 -10.96 4.92 7.98
N LEU A 126 -9.87 4.53 7.29
CA LEU A 126 -9.87 3.40 6.34
C LEU A 126 -10.33 2.07 6.96
N VAL A 127 -9.99 1.85 8.24
CA VAL A 127 -10.39 0.65 8.99
C VAL A 127 -11.80 0.81 9.53
N SER A 128 -12.10 1.95 10.16
CA SER A 128 -13.40 2.22 10.77
C SER A 128 -14.54 2.19 9.76
N ALA A 129 -14.33 2.69 8.54
CA ALA A 129 -15.31 2.62 7.45
C ALA A 129 -15.71 1.16 7.14
N ARG A 130 -14.75 0.23 7.14
CA ARG A 130 -15.00 -1.20 6.88
C ARG A 130 -15.58 -1.93 8.08
N VAL A 131 -15.22 -1.55 9.30
CA VAL A 131 -15.88 -2.05 10.52
C VAL A 131 -17.37 -1.71 10.49
N GLY A 132 -17.73 -0.47 10.13
CA GLY A 132 -19.13 -0.06 9.99
C GLY A 132 -19.87 -0.82 8.88
N ARG A 133 -19.18 -1.19 7.80
CA ARG A 133 -19.75 -1.96 6.69
C ARG A 133 -20.09 -3.41 7.06
N LEU A 134 -19.41 -4.02 8.04
CA LEU A 134 -19.75 -5.38 8.48
C LEU A 134 -21.19 -5.53 9.00
N SER A 135 -21.84 -4.42 9.39
CA SER A 135 -23.22 -4.39 9.89
C SER A 135 -24.27 -4.10 8.81
N SER A 136 -23.88 -3.60 7.62
CA SER A 136 -24.81 -3.25 6.55
C SER A 136 -24.23 -3.54 5.17
N VAL A 137 -24.96 -4.30 4.37
CA VAL A 137 -24.57 -4.68 3.00
C VAL A 137 -25.01 -3.64 1.96
N THR A 138 -25.88 -2.69 2.33
CA THR A 138 -26.47 -1.73 1.38
C THR A 138 -26.35 -0.29 1.87
N PHE A 139 -26.27 0.64 0.91
CA PHE A 139 -26.32 2.07 1.18
C PHE A 139 -27.75 2.58 0.98
N PRO A 140 -28.32 3.34 1.94
CA PRO A 140 -29.70 3.80 1.86
C PRO A 140 -29.92 4.89 0.80
N ASN A 141 -28.89 5.67 0.47
CA ASN A 141 -28.94 6.76 -0.51
C ASN A 141 -27.54 7.08 -1.04
N LEU A 142 -27.46 7.97 -2.02
CA LEU A 142 -26.20 8.41 -2.63
C LEU A 142 -25.26 9.07 -1.60
N GLU A 143 -25.81 9.87 -0.68
CA GLU A 143 -25.02 10.56 0.35
C GLU A 143 -24.28 9.56 1.26
N ALA A 144 -24.93 8.47 1.66
CA ALA A 144 -24.31 7.42 2.45
C ALA A 144 -23.20 6.69 1.67
N LEU A 145 -23.39 6.47 0.36
CA LEU A 145 -22.36 5.92 -0.52
C LEU A 145 -21.16 6.87 -0.65
N GLU A 146 -21.40 8.16 -0.88
CA GLU A 146 -20.36 9.18 -0.93
C GLU A 146 -19.59 9.30 0.38
N GLN A 147 -20.28 9.25 1.52
CA GLN A 147 -19.67 9.30 2.84
C GLN A 147 -18.80 8.06 3.10
N TYR A 148 -19.23 6.89 2.62
CA TYR A 148 -18.43 5.69 2.67
C TYR A 148 -17.17 5.81 1.80
N ALA A 149 -17.29 6.28 0.56
CA ALA A 149 -16.13 6.50 -0.32
C ALA A 149 -15.16 7.55 0.27
N GLU A 150 -15.68 8.61 0.87
CA GLU A 150 -14.91 9.62 1.60
C GLU A 150 -14.13 9.03 2.78
N SER A 151 -14.67 8.01 3.44
CA SER A 151 -14.04 7.42 4.62
C SER A 151 -13.14 6.22 4.28
N SER A 152 -13.35 5.57 3.14
CA SER A 152 -12.68 4.33 2.74
C SER A 152 -11.64 4.49 1.61
N VAL A 153 -11.67 5.62 0.88
CA VAL A 153 -10.78 5.89 -0.27
C VAL A 153 -10.07 7.25 -0.16
N SER A 154 -10.80 8.36 0.05
CA SER A 154 -10.20 9.70 0.17
C SER A 154 -9.03 9.82 1.17
N PRO A 155 -8.99 9.10 2.31
CA PRO A 155 -7.89 9.21 3.26
C PRO A 155 -6.53 8.81 2.68
N ILE A 156 -6.51 7.93 1.66
CA ILE A 156 -5.28 7.58 0.93
C ILE A 156 -4.70 8.84 0.28
N PHE A 157 -5.53 9.64 -0.39
CA PHE A 157 -5.09 10.86 -1.06
C PHE A 157 -4.65 11.93 -0.08
N TYR A 158 -5.34 12.11 1.06
CA TYR A 158 -4.89 13.02 2.12
C TYR A 158 -3.51 12.64 2.66
N LEU A 159 -3.27 11.35 2.87
CA LEU A 159 -1.96 10.85 3.31
C LEU A 159 -0.87 11.04 2.24
N LEU A 160 -1.21 10.94 0.95
CA LEU A 160 -0.27 11.22 -0.13
C LEU A 160 0.05 12.71 -0.25
N LEU A 161 -0.94 13.60 -0.11
CA LEU A 161 -0.72 15.05 -0.04
C LEU A 161 0.22 15.41 1.12
N GLN A 162 0.00 14.82 2.30
CA GLN A 162 0.89 14.97 3.46
C GLN A 162 2.30 14.46 3.14
N ALA A 163 2.43 13.32 2.46
CA ALA A 163 3.74 12.77 2.09
C ALA A 163 4.53 13.67 1.12
N VAL A 164 3.84 14.37 0.22
CA VAL A 164 4.44 15.35 -0.70
C VAL A 164 4.68 16.70 -0.01
N GLY A 165 4.09 16.93 1.17
CA GLY A 165 4.20 18.19 1.92
C GLY A 165 3.22 19.28 1.45
N VAL A 166 2.15 18.89 0.78
CA VAL A 166 1.08 19.81 0.37
C VAL A 166 0.14 20.04 1.54
N GLN A 167 -0.03 21.30 1.93
CA GLN A 167 -0.98 21.74 2.96
C GLN A 167 -1.86 22.82 2.35
N ASN A 168 -2.96 22.42 1.73
CA ASN A 168 -3.83 23.34 0.99
C ASN A 168 -5.26 22.81 0.96
N VAL A 169 -6.20 23.63 1.45
CA VAL A 169 -7.62 23.26 1.53
C VAL A 169 -8.22 22.92 0.17
N HIS A 170 -7.82 23.61 -0.91
CA HIS A 170 -8.30 23.28 -2.25
C HIS A 170 -7.73 21.94 -2.76
N ALA A 171 -6.50 21.60 -2.39
CA ALA A 171 -5.94 20.28 -2.69
C ALA A 171 -6.68 19.18 -1.90
N ASP A 172 -7.04 19.44 -0.64
CA ASP A 172 -7.85 18.52 0.16
C ASP A 172 -9.25 18.34 -0.44
N HIS A 173 -9.92 19.41 -0.89
CA HIS A 173 -11.19 19.29 -1.60
C HIS A 173 -11.07 18.47 -2.89
N ALA A 174 -10.02 18.71 -3.69
CA ALA A 174 -9.76 17.93 -4.88
C ALA A 174 -9.51 16.44 -4.56
N ALA A 175 -8.76 16.15 -3.50
CA ALA A 175 -8.53 14.80 -3.01
C ALA A 175 -9.81 14.12 -2.52
N SER A 176 -10.71 14.85 -1.85
CA SER A 176 -12.04 14.36 -1.46
C SER A 176 -12.85 13.95 -2.69
N HIS A 177 -12.97 14.84 -3.67
CA HIS A 177 -13.72 14.55 -4.90
C HIS A 177 -13.12 13.38 -5.67
N LEU A 178 -11.79 13.32 -5.80
CA LEU A 178 -11.12 12.20 -6.45
C LEU A 178 -11.35 10.89 -5.70
N GLY A 179 -11.24 10.89 -4.38
CA GLY A 179 -11.46 9.71 -3.55
C GLY A 179 -12.90 9.21 -3.61
N LYS A 180 -13.88 10.11 -3.57
CA LYS A 180 -15.29 9.77 -3.77
C LYS A 180 -15.55 9.20 -5.16
N ALA A 181 -15.05 9.86 -6.21
CA ALA A 181 -15.21 9.38 -7.59
C ALA A 181 -14.58 8.00 -7.78
N GLN A 182 -13.36 7.78 -7.31
CA GLN A 182 -12.68 6.48 -7.39
C GLN A 182 -13.38 5.41 -6.55
N GLY A 183 -13.97 5.76 -5.40
CA GLY A 183 -14.67 4.78 -4.57
C GLY A 183 -16.05 4.37 -5.08
N ILE A 184 -16.63 5.14 -6.02
CA ILE A 184 -17.94 4.88 -6.62
C ILE A 184 -17.82 4.19 -7.99
N ALA A 185 -16.78 4.52 -8.76
CA ALA A 185 -16.51 3.95 -10.08
C ALA A 185 -16.24 2.44 -10.03
#